data_AF-A0A7Y4T9M6-F1
#
_entry.id   AF-A0A7Y4T9M6-F1
#
_cell.length_a   1.000
_cell.length_b   1.000
_cell.length_c   1.000
_cell.angle_alpha   90.00
_cell.angle_beta   90.00
_cell.angle_gamma   90.00
#
_symmetry.space_group_name_H-M   'P 1'
#
loop_
_entity.id
_entity.type
_entity.pdbx_description
1 polymer ?
#
loop_
_entity_poly.entity_id
_entity_poly.type
_entity_poly.pdbx_seq_one_letter_code
_entity_poly.pdbx_strand_id
1 'polypeptide(L)'
;MLKLTQLAGFGAGGSVDVTPNPISFSDIFDAGVTASVATDVVTIAGINASITLRLTLTSSMSPSQTVDVYRSGAYVTTESSGTAIDIAIANNQTLQFVFTNAEDNTLWSGTATLANLSDANATLDTFAYTLQDTGSPGGGGGGGDPP
;
A
#
# COMPACT_ATOMS: atom_id res chain seq x y z
N MET A 1 -20.10 -13.01 -53.36
CA MET A 1 -20.06 -13.95 -52.22
C MET A 1 -18.62 -14.12 -51.79
N LEU A 2 -18.15 -13.36 -50.80
CA LEU A 2 -16.81 -13.56 -50.24
C LEU A 2 -16.87 -14.73 -49.25
N LYS A 3 -16.13 -15.79 -49.54
CA LYS A 3 -15.81 -16.86 -48.59
C LYS A 3 -14.73 -16.33 -47.66
N LEU A 4 -15.04 -16.10 -46.38
CA LEU A 4 -14.02 -15.93 -45.36
C LEU A 4 -13.46 -17.31 -45.03
N THR A 5 -12.18 -17.52 -45.39
CA THR A 5 -11.39 -18.66 -44.95
C THR A 5 -11.27 -18.60 -43.43
N GLN A 6 -11.84 -19.58 -42.76
CA GLN A 6 -11.66 -19.87 -41.35
C GLN A 6 -10.17 -19.94 -41.02
N LEU A 7 -9.68 -19.01 -40.20
CA LEU A 7 -8.36 -19.11 -39.59
C LEU A 7 -8.47 -20.04 -38.39
N ALA A 8 -8.08 -21.30 -38.58
CA ALA A 8 -7.79 -22.20 -37.47
C ALA A 8 -6.47 -21.73 -36.82
N GLY A 9 -6.54 -21.36 -35.55
CA GLY A 9 -5.38 -20.99 -34.75
C GLY A 9 -5.62 -21.44 -33.31
N PHE A 10 -5.33 -22.71 -33.04
CA PHE A 10 -5.34 -23.27 -31.70
C PHE A 10 -4.16 -22.73 -30.89
N GLY A 11 -4.46 -22.25 -29.69
CA GLY A 11 -3.55 -22.27 -28.56
C GLY A 11 -4.36 -22.61 -27.33
N ALA A 12 -4.40 -23.87 -26.92
CA ALA A 12 -4.77 -24.26 -25.57
C ALA A 12 -3.62 -23.87 -24.61
N GLY A 13 -3.33 -22.58 -24.53
CA GLY A 13 -2.60 -21.99 -23.42
C GLY A 13 -3.65 -21.42 -22.50
N GLY A 14 -3.69 -21.84 -21.23
CA GLY A 14 -4.50 -21.13 -20.25
C GLY A 14 -4.14 -19.65 -20.35
N SER A 15 -5.12 -18.79 -20.60
CA SER A 15 -4.88 -17.35 -20.65
C SER A 15 -4.19 -16.95 -19.35
N VAL A 16 -3.08 -16.22 -19.45
CA VAL A 16 -2.46 -15.62 -18.26
C VAL A 16 -3.49 -14.67 -17.68
N ASP A 17 -3.97 -15.00 -16.49
CA ASP A 17 -4.88 -14.18 -15.72
C ASP A 17 -4.08 -13.40 -14.70
N VAL A 18 -4.04 -12.10 -14.93
CA VAL A 18 -3.35 -11.11 -14.09
C VAL A 18 -4.33 -10.21 -13.37
N THR A 19 -5.64 -10.37 -13.55
CA THR A 19 -6.65 -9.47 -12.98
C THR A 19 -7.19 -10.10 -11.70
N PRO A 20 -6.89 -9.55 -10.51
CA PRO A 20 -7.41 -10.10 -9.27
C PRO A 20 -8.93 -9.93 -9.17
N ASN A 21 -9.54 -10.74 -8.30
CA ASN A 21 -10.87 -10.45 -7.78
C ASN A 21 -10.89 -9.06 -7.12
N PRO A 22 -12.06 -8.38 -7.06
CA PRO A 22 -12.18 -7.11 -6.37
C PRO A 22 -11.64 -7.17 -4.94
N ILE A 23 -10.88 -6.15 -4.57
CA ILE A 23 -10.30 -5.96 -3.24
C ILE A 23 -10.68 -4.58 -2.70
N SER A 24 -10.59 -4.41 -1.39
CA SER A 24 -10.81 -3.12 -0.74
C SER A 24 -10.08 -3.09 0.59
N PHE A 25 -9.38 -1.99 0.85
CA PHE A 25 -8.84 -1.61 2.14
C PHE A 25 -9.74 -0.54 2.77
N SER A 26 -9.87 -0.56 4.09
CA SER A 26 -10.51 0.53 4.82
C SER A 26 -9.61 1.76 4.89
N ASP A 27 -10.21 2.94 5.01
CA ASP A 27 -9.49 4.16 5.40
C ASP A 27 -8.85 3.97 6.78
N ILE A 28 -7.63 4.51 6.96
CA ILE A 28 -6.85 4.37 8.19
C ILE A 28 -6.60 5.72 8.86
N PHE A 29 -6.69 5.72 10.18
CA PHE A 29 -6.43 6.89 11.01
C PHE A 29 -5.72 6.50 12.30
N ASP A 30 -4.71 7.28 12.70
CA ASP A 30 -4.12 7.20 14.04
C ASP A 30 -3.51 8.54 14.50
N ALA A 31 -3.43 8.73 15.81
CA ALA A 31 -2.81 9.90 16.43
C ALA A 31 -2.11 9.52 17.74
N GLY A 32 -0.85 9.94 17.90
CA GLY A 32 -0.05 9.63 19.08
C GLY A 32 1.32 10.31 19.05
N VAL A 33 2.20 10.03 20.02
CA VAL A 33 3.60 10.53 20.02
C VAL A 33 4.47 9.89 18.94
N THR A 34 3.94 8.84 18.32
CA THR A 34 4.32 8.27 17.03
C THR A 34 3.04 7.59 16.57
N ALA A 35 2.44 8.07 15.49
CA ALA A 35 1.23 7.46 14.95
C ALA A 35 1.63 6.23 14.11
N SER A 36 0.98 5.09 14.33
CA SER A 36 1.26 3.86 13.61
C SER A 36 0.00 3.02 13.45
N VAL A 37 -0.42 2.79 12.21
CA VAL A 37 -1.64 2.04 11.90
C VAL A 37 -1.46 1.13 10.71
N ALA A 38 -2.03 -0.07 10.82
CA ALA A 38 -2.04 -1.06 9.75
C ALA A 38 -3.34 -1.01 8.97
N THR A 39 -3.28 -1.27 7.66
CA THR A 39 -4.46 -1.58 6.86
C THR A 39 -5.03 -2.95 7.24
N ASP A 40 -6.24 -3.22 6.75
CA ASP A 40 -6.78 -4.57 6.73
C ASP A 40 -5.83 -5.53 6.00
N VAL A 41 -5.88 -6.81 6.38
CA VAL A 41 -5.18 -7.88 5.66
C VAL A 41 -6.08 -8.35 4.52
N VAL A 42 -5.68 -8.05 3.28
CA VAL A 42 -6.46 -8.39 2.08
C VAL A 42 -5.84 -9.58 1.37
N THR A 43 -6.66 -10.51 0.89
CA THR A 43 -6.19 -11.64 0.07
C THR A 43 -6.28 -11.30 -1.41
N ILE A 44 -5.18 -11.45 -2.15
CA ILE A 44 -5.14 -11.26 -3.60
C ILE A 44 -5.41 -12.62 -4.26
N ALA A 45 -6.61 -12.79 -4.82
CA ALA A 45 -7.06 -14.03 -5.45
C ALA A 45 -7.53 -13.78 -6.89
N GLY A 46 -7.73 -14.84 -7.66
CA GLY A 46 -8.29 -14.76 -9.03
C GLY A 46 -7.25 -14.73 -10.14
N ILE A 47 -5.97 -14.56 -9.81
CA ILE A 47 -4.87 -14.57 -10.77
C ILE A 47 -4.27 -15.98 -10.93
N ASN A 48 -3.65 -16.27 -12.09
CA ASN A 48 -2.93 -17.53 -12.32
C ASN A 48 -1.43 -17.33 -12.63
N ALA A 49 -0.95 -16.10 -12.57
CA ALA A 49 0.45 -15.72 -12.67
C ALA A 49 0.84 -14.74 -11.55
N SER A 50 2.14 -14.59 -11.29
CA SER A 50 2.62 -13.54 -10.40
C SER A 50 2.45 -12.18 -11.07
N ILE A 51 1.94 -11.21 -10.31
CA ILE A 51 1.74 -9.82 -10.75
C ILE A 51 2.61 -8.87 -9.94
N THR A 52 2.77 -7.65 -10.45
CA THR A 52 3.39 -6.53 -9.73
C THR A 52 2.33 -5.50 -9.39
N LEU A 53 2.14 -5.26 -8.10
CA LEU A 53 1.27 -4.21 -7.59
C LEU A 53 2.11 -2.99 -7.21
N ARG A 54 1.54 -1.80 -7.43
CA ARG A 54 2.13 -0.53 -7.00
C ARG A 54 1.18 0.18 -6.06
N LEU A 55 1.62 0.43 -4.84
CA LEU A 55 0.98 1.41 -3.95
C LEU A 55 1.55 2.79 -4.30
N THR A 56 0.68 3.76 -4.60
CA THR A 56 1.07 5.16 -4.84
C THR A 56 0.39 6.07 -3.82
N LEU A 57 1.17 6.90 -3.14
CA LEU A 57 0.71 7.87 -2.16
C LEU A 57 0.68 9.27 -2.78
N THR A 58 -0.32 10.09 -2.40
CA THR A 58 -0.37 11.50 -2.80
C THR A 58 0.66 12.37 -2.06
N SER A 59 0.95 12.02 -0.81
CA SER A 59 1.98 12.67 0.02
C SER A 59 3.21 11.77 0.08
N SER A 60 4.39 12.35 -0.08
CA SER A 60 5.65 11.59 -0.06
C SER A 60 5.95 11.03 1.32
N MET A 61 6.61 9.88 1.33
CA MET A 61 7.30 9.32 2.48
C MET A 61 8.58 10.11 2.79
N SER A 62 9.05 9.99 4.03
CA SER A 62 10.29 10.57 4.53
C SER A 62 10.95 9.59 5.51
N PRO A 63 12.19 9.84 5.97
CA PRO A 63 12.82 8.99 6.99
C PRO A 63 12.01 8.81 8.28
N SER A 64 11.10 9.73 8.60
CA SER A 64 10.19 9.66 9.76
C SER A 64 8.76 9.26 9.38
N GLN A 65 8.47 9.09 8.08
CA GLN A 65 7.15 8.75 7.54
C GLN A 65 7.29 7.54 6.63
N THR A 66 7.09 6.35 7.20
CA THR A 66 7.43 5.08 6.58
C THR A 66 6.20 4.26 6.27
N VAL A 67 6.34 3.35 5.30
CA VAL A 67 5.37 2.29 5.03
C VAL A 67 6.08 0.95 5.04
N ASP A 68 5.69 0.08 5.96
CA ASP A 68 6.11 -1.32 5.97
C ASP A 68 5.12 -2.15 5.16
N VAL A 69 5.66 -3.09 4.38
CA VAL A 69 4.88 -4.01 3.55
C VAL A 69 4.99 -5.41 4.13
N TYR A 70 3.82 -6.02 4.35
CA TYR A 70 3.70 -7.41 4.76
C TYR A 70 2.99 -8.23 3.69
N ARG A 71 3.55 -9.39 3.35
CA ARG A 71 2.97 -10.34 2.39
C ARG A 71 2.87 -11.71 3.03
N SER A 72 1.67 -12.30 3.02
CA SER A 72 1.41 -13.57 3.70
C SER A 72 1.85 -13.58 5.17
N GLY A 73 1.73 -12.42 5.85
CA GLY A 73 2.15 -12.21 7.24
C GLY A 73 3.66 -12.04 7.46
N ALA A 74 4.48 -12.11 6.41
CA ALA A 74 5.92 -11.88 6.50
C ALA A 74 6.28 -10.45 6.07
N TYR A 75 7.18 -9.81 6.81
CA TYR A 75 7.77 -8.53 6.43
C TYR A 75 8.51 -8.66 5.09
N VAL A 76 8.31 -7.69 4.20
CA VAL A 76 8.92 -7.64 2.86
C VAL A 76 9.91 -6.49 2.76
N THR A 77 9.46 -5.26 3.02
CA THR A 77 10.26 -4.04 2.91
C THR A 77 9.67 -2.93 3.77
N THR A 78 10.48 -1.90 4.01
CA THR A 78 10.09 -0.59 4.55
C THR A 78 10.52 0.45 3.53
N GLU A 79 9.58 1.28 3.09
CA GLU A 79 9.89 2.43 2.26
C GLU A 79 9.80 3.71 3.10
N SER A 80 10.76 4.61 2.89
CA SER A 80 10.93 5.85 3.67
C SER A 80 11.25 7.06 2.77
N SER A 81 10.93 6.98 1.48
CA SER A 81 11.16 8.07 0.53
C SER A 81 10.29 7.93 -0.72
N GLY A 82 10.04 9.04 -1.42
CA GLY A 82 9.24 9.03 -2.64
C GLY A 82 7.76 8.77 -2.37
N THR A 83 7.03 8.28 -3.36
CA THR A 83 5.57 8.10 -3.30
C THR A 83 5.08 6.74 -3.75
N ALA A 84 5.97 5.84 -4.18
CA ALA A 84 5.56 4.58 -4.80
C ALA A 84 6.30 3.39 -4.19
N ILE A 85 5.58 2.29 -4.03
CA ILE A 85 6.10 1.02 -3.52
C ILE A 85 5.65 -0.08 -4.47
N ASP A 86 6.60 -0.86 -5.00
CA ASP A 86 6.31 -1.98 -5.90
C ASP A 86 6.43 -3.31 -5.17
N ILE A 87 5.43 -4.18 -5.32
CA ILE A 87 5.33 -5.45 -4.61
C ILE A 87 4.96 -6.55 -5.60
N ALA A 88 5.77 -7.61 -5.66
CA ALA A 88 5.39 -8.83 -6.37
C ALA A 88 4.41 -9.66 -5.53
N ILE A 89 3.31 -10.11 -6.13
CA ILE A 89 2.25 -10.90 -5.49
C ILE A 89 1.89 -12.10 -6.36
N ALA A 90 1.69 -13.25 -5.72
CA ALA A 90 1.14 -14.46 -6.32
C ALA A 90 -0.27 -14.75 -5.80
N ASN A 91 -0.98 -15.65 -6.51
CA ASN A 91 -2.35 -16.01 -6.17
C ASN A 91 -2.49 -16.51 -4.71
N ASN A 92 -3.54 -16.07 -4.04
CA ASN A 92 -3.89 -16.34 -2.64
C ASN A 92 -2.88 -15.85 -1.60
N GLN A 93 -1.95 -14.96 -1.96
CA GLN A 93 -1.15 -14.27 -0.96
C GLN A 93 -1.95 -13.12 -0.33
N THR A 94 -1.68 -12.85 0.95
CA THR A 94 -2.24 -11.69 1.62
C THR A 94 -1.30 -10.50 1.54
N LEU A 95 -1.85 -9.30 1.62
CA LEU A 95 -1.14 -8.04 1.59
C LEU A 95 -1.64 -7.15 2.72
N GLN A 96 -0.72 -6.49 3.40
CA GLN A 96 -1.00 -5.49 4.44
C GLN A 96 0.10 -4.42 4.38
N PHE A 97 -0.30 -3.17 4.62
CA PHE A 97 0.60 -2.04 4.76
C PHE A 97 0.51 -1.49 6.18
N VAL A 98 1.65 -1.11 6.76
CA VAL A 98 1.69 -0.43 8.06
C VAL A 98 2.32 0.94 7.84
N PHE A 99 1.54 1.97 8.12
CA PHE A 99 1.96 3.36 8.00
C PHE A 99 2.45 3.82 9.37
N THR A 100 3.58 4.54 9.39
CA THR A 100 4.12 5.13 10.61
C THR A 100 4.49 6.58 10.35
N ASN A 101 4.11 7.47 11.26
CA ASN A 101 4.53 8.87 11.29
C ASN A 101 5.14 9.17 12.65
N ALA A 102 6.44 9.41 12.65
CA ALA A 102 7.26 9.80 13.80
C ALA A 102 7.86 11.21 13.61
N GLU A 103 7.34 11.99 12.66
CA GLU A 103 7.77 13.36 12.44
C GLU A 103 7.07 14.27 13.46
N ASP A 104 7.83 14.81 14.42
CA ASP A 104 7.30 15.55 15.58
C ASP A 104 6.25 16.61 15.18
N ASN A 105 5.11 16.58 15.86
CA ASN A 105 4.01 17.55 15.67
C ASN A 105 3.49 17.66 14.22
N THR A 106 3.64 16.61 13.41
CA THR A 106 3.33 16.66 11.98
C THR A 106 2.16 15.76 11.61
N LEU A 107 1.27 16.29 10.76
CA LEU A 107 0.22 15.53 10.09
C LEU A 107 0.76 14.93 8.79
N TRP A 108 0.64 13.61 8.64
CA TRP A 108 0.87 12.91 7.38
C TRP A 108 -0.43 12.29 6.89
N SER A 109 -1.01 12.89 5.85
CA SER A 109 -2.31 12.48 5.32
C SER A 109 -2.34 12.51 3.81
N GLY A 110 -3.22 11.71 3.22
CA GLY A 110 -3.42 11.69 1.78
C GLY A 110 -4.28 10.53 1.32
N THR A 111 -4.14 10.22 0.04
CA THR A 111 -4.79 9.08 -0.61
C THR A 111 -3.72 8.09 -1.06
N ALA A 112 -4.00 6.82 -0.84
CA ALA A 112 -3.20 5.70 -1.32
C ALA A 112 -3.99 4.97 -2.41
N THR A 113 -3.38 4.78 -3.57
CA THR A 113 -3.96 4.06 -4.71
C THR A 113 -3.14 2.80 -4.98
N LEU A 114 -3.80 1.64 -4.97
CA LEU A 114 -3.17 0.38 -5.34
C LEU A 114 -3.54 0.04 -6.79
N ALA A 115 -2.52 -0.09 -7.64
CA ALA A 115 -2.68 -0.41 -9.05
C ALA A 115 -1.93 -1.70 -9.42
N ASN A 116 -2.44 -2.41 -10.41
CA ASN A 116 -1.81 -3.58 -10.99
C ASN A 116 -0.99 -3.22 -12.22
N LEU A 117 0.34 -3.16 -12.07
CA LEU A 117 1.24 -2.83 -13.18
C LEU A 117 1.26 -3.92 -14.26
N SER A 118 0.93 -5.17 -13.89
CA SER A 118 0.85 -6.30 -14.82
C SER A 118 -0.44 -6.30 -15.65
N ASP A 119 -1.42 -5.46 -15.31
CA ASP A 119 -2.70 -5.33 -15.99
C ASP A 119 -2.95 -3.87 -16.40
N ALA A 120 -2.04 -3.33 -17.22
CA ALA A 120 -2.14 -1.98 -17.78
C ALA A 120 -2.34 -0.84 -16.76
N ASN A 121 -1.86 -1.01 -15.51
CA ASN A 121 -2.08 -0.09 -14.38
C ASN A 121 -3.54 0.00 -13.93
N ALA A 122 -4.31 -1.09 -14.04
CA ALA A 122 -5.66 -1.16 -13.51
C ALA A 122 -5.67 -0.82 -12.02
N THR A 123 -6.45 0.19 -11.63
CA THR A 123 -6.67 0.53 -10.22
C THR A 123 -7.48 -0.59 -9.57
N LEU A 124 -6.91 -1.17 -8.52
CA LEU A 124 -7.59 -2.19 -7.72
C LEU A 124 -8.35 -1.58 -6.57
N ASP A 125 -7.77 -0.57 -5.91
CA ASP A 125 -8.40 0.10 -4.78
C ASP A 125 -7.81 1.50 -4.55
N THR A 126 -8.55 2.32 -3.79
CA THR A 126 -8.12 3.63 -3.31
C THR A 126 -8.70 3.90 -1.92
N PHE A 127 -7.83 4.24 -0.97
CA PHE A 127 -8.20 4.53 0.43
C PHE A 127 -7.48 5.77 0.95
N ALA A 128 -8.04 6.40 1.97
CA ALA A 128 -7.45 7.53 2.68
C ALA A 128 -6.57 7.06 3.84
N TYR A 129 -5.49 7.80 4.11
CA TYR A 129 -4.68 7.65 5.31
C TYR A 129 -4.51 8.99 6.02
N THR A 130 -4.47 8.97 7.35
CA THR A 130 -4.24 10.15 8.17
C THR A 130 -3.54 9.76 9.47
N LEU A 131 -2.30 10.20 9.64
CA LEU A 131 -1.47 9.90 10.80
C LEU A 131 -0.96 11.20 11.43
N GLN A 132 -1.32 11.47 12.68
CA GLN A 132 -0.85 12.65 13.42
C GLN A 132 0.17 12.26 14.48
N ASP A 133 1.41 12.70 14.31
CA ASP A 133 2.35 12.75 15.42
C ASP A 133 2.01 13.99 16.29
N THR A 134 1.70 13.77 17.56
CA THR A 134 1.27 14.82 18.52
C THR A 134 2.42 15.47 19.27
N GLY A 135 3.65 15.09 18.91
CA GLY A 135 4.89 15.51 19.51
C GLY A 135 5.15 14.89 20.88
N SER A 136 6.42 14.76 21.22
CA SER A 136 6.79 14.35 22.59
C SER A 136 6.45 15.47 23.58
N PRO A 137 5.82 15.18 24.73
CA PRO A 137 5.62 16.20 25.76
C PRO A 137 7.00 16.64 26.24
N GLY A 138 7.42 17.84 25.84
CA GLY A 138 8.73 18.39 26.19
C GLY A 138 8.97 18.25 27.69
N GLY A 139 10.12 17.68 28.04
CA GLY A 139 10.56 17.54 29.42
C GLY A 139 10.41 18.87 30.15
N GLY A 140 9.61 18.86 31.22
CA GLY A 140 9.47 19.99 32.12
C GLY A 140 10.85 20.40 32.63
N GLY A 141 11.35 21.52 32.12
CA GLY A 141 12.50 22.20 32.69
C GLY A 141 12.13 22.70 34.07
N GLY A 142 12.44 21.90 35.09
CA GLY A 142 12.50 22.37 36.46
C GLY A 142 13.62 23.41 36.62
N GLY A 143 13.25 24.69 36.64
CA GLY A 143 13.96 25.73 37.37
C GLY A 143 12.93 26.34 38.31
N GLY A 144 13.08 26.30 39.63
CA GLY A 144 14.25 26.74 40.40
C GLY A 144 13.77 27.96 41.20
N ASP A 145 13.79 27.83 42.53
CA ASP A 145 13.21 28.67 43.60
C ASP A 145 13.04 30.20 43.38
N PRO A 146 11.96 30.80 43.95
CA PRO A 146 11.95 32.23 44.29
C PRO A 146 12.54 32.48 45.72
N PRO A 147 13.06 33.69 45.98
CA PRO A 147 13.93 34.03 47.12
C PRO A 147 13.29 33.95 48.51
#